data_AF-A0A535N5I4-F1
#
_entry.id   AF-A0A535N5I4-F1
#
_cell.length_a   1.000
_cell.length_b   1.000
_cell.length_c   1.000
_cell.angle_alpha   90.00
_cell.angle_beta   90.00
_cell.angle_gamma   90.00
#
_symmetry.space_group_name_H-M   'P 1'
#
loop_
_entity.id
_entity.type
_entity.pdbx_description
1 polymer ?
#
loop_
_entity_poly.entity_id
_entity_poly.type
_entity_poly.pdbx_seq_one_letter_code
_entity_poly.pdbx_strand_id
1 'polypeptide(L)'
;MTSEPPSLRVGRVLRVHGVAGAVRVESLTDFADRFRRGARLEANGRRLTVASVQPADRGMIVRFEEVADRSAARSLMGAYLTVPLTQARALPPGRFYHFQ
;
A
#
# COMPACT_ATOMS: atom_id res chain seq x y z
N MET A 1 3.13 27.48 8.96
CA MET A 1 2.40 26.77 7.90
C MET A 1 3.20 25.51 7.60
N THR A 2 2.89 24.39 8.25
CA THR A 2 3.61 23.13 7.99
C THR A 2 3.08 22.58 6.68
N SER A 3 3.75 22.90 5.58
CA SER A 3 3.46 22.30 4.28
C SER A 3 3.78 20.81 4.39
N GLU A 4 2.75 19.99 4.65
CA GLU A 4 2.86 18.55 4.41
C GLU A 4 3.32 18.38 2.97
N PRO A 5 4.45 17.70 2.71
CA PRO A 5 4.97 17.58 1.38
C PRO A 5 3.89 16.95 0.48
N PRO A 6 3.72 17.45 -0.75
CA PRO A 6 2.64 16.98 -1.60
C PRO A 6 2.81 15.46 -1.82
N SER A 7 1.74 14.73 -1.53
CA SER A 7 1.71 13.26 -1.56
C SER A 7 0.84 12.77 -2.72
N LEU A 8 1.28 11.70 -3.37
CA LEU A 8 0.56 11.08 -4.49
C LEU A 8 -0.24 9.90 -3.98
N ARG A 9 -1.54 9.87 -4.25
CA ARG A 9 -2.39 8.70 -4.02
C ARG A 9 -2.03 7.61 -5.02
N VAL A 10 -1.65 6.44 -4.53
CA VAL A 10 -1.25 5.28 -5.33
C VAL A 10 -2.20 4.11 -5.21
N GLY A 11 -3.05 4.09 -4.17
CA GLY A 11 -4.07 3.07 -4.02
C GLY A 11 -5.15 3.46 -3.03
N ARG A 12 -6.22 2.66 -3.02
CA ARG A 12 -7.32 2.79 -2.06
C ARG A 12 -7.61 1.44 -1.41
N VAL A 13 -7.68 1.42 -0.10
CA VAL A 13 -8.04 0.21 0.65
C VAL A 13 -9.56 0.01 0.56
N LEU A 14 -9.98 -1.10 -0.03
CA LEU A 14 -11.39 -1.41 -0.23
C LEU A 14 -12.01 -2.14 0.96
N ARG A 15 -11.33 -3.18 1.45
CA ARG A 15 -11.85 -4.07 2.50
C ARG A 15 -10.73 -4.89 3.14
N VAL A 16 -10.99 -5.38 4.35
CA VAL A 16 -10.10 -6.36 5.01
C VAL A 16 -10.17 -7.71 4.30
N HIS A 17 -9.03 -8.39 4.26
CA HIS A 17 -8.87 -9.75 3.74
C HIS A 17 -8.35 -10.69 4.84
N GLY A 18 -9.11 -11.73 5.16
CA GLY A 18 -8.74 -12.70 6.20
C GLY A 18 -8.68 -12.12 7.62
N VAL A 19 -7.85 -12.75 8.46
CA VAL A 19 -7.62 -12.38 9.87
C VAL A 19 -6.22 -11.83 10.14
N ALA A 20 -5.27 -12.10 9.26
CA ALA A 20 -3.84 -11.78 9.42
C ALA A 20 -3.46 -10.36 8.96
N GLY A 21 -4.39 -9.40 9.11
CA GLY A 21 -4.14 -7.99 8.79
C GLY A 21 -4.02 -7.63 7.31
N ALA A 22 -4.28 -8.56 6.39
CA ALA A 22 -4.23 -8.28 4.96
C ALA A 22 -5.42 -7.40 4.53
N VAL A 23 -5.23 -6.58 3.51
CA VAL A 23 -6.28 -5.73 2.95
C VAL A 23 -6.32 -5.84 1.43
N ARG A 24 -7.52 -5.72 0.86
CA ARG A 24 -7.69 -5.57 -0.58
C ARG A 24 -7.54 -4.12 -0.96
N VAL A 25 -6.68 -3.86 -1.94
CA VAL A 25 -6.33 -2.53 -2.43
C VAL A 25 -6.67 -2.43 -3.92
N GLU A 26 -7.32 -1.35 -4.30
CA GLU A 26 -7.41 -0.89 -5.68
C GLU A 26 -6.17 -0.06 -5.99
N SER A 27 -5.45 -0.39 -7.07
CA SER A 27 -4.34 0.45 -7.53
C SER A 27 -4.91 1.69 -8.23
N LEU A 28 -4.40 2.86 -7.84
CA LEU A 28 -4.69 4.15 -8.50
C LEU A 28 -3.50 4.60 -9.35
N THR A 29 -2.59 3.67 -9.66
CA THR A 29 -1.35 3.92 -10.37
C THR A 29 -1.02 2.75 -11.29
N ASP A 30 -0.45 3.06 -12.45
CA ASP A 30 0.05 2.05 -13.38
C ASP A 30 1.41 1.46 -12.94
N PHE A 31 2.03 2.03 -11.91
CA PHE A 31 3.30 1.56 -11.37
C PHE A 31 3.08 0.46 -10.32
N ALA A 32 2.98 -0.80 -10.76
CA ALA A 32 2.82 -1.96 -9.87
C ALA A 32 3.92 -2.05 -8.78
N ASP A 33 5.13 -1.57 -9.09
CA ASP A 33 6.27 -1.47 -8.19
C ASP A 33 6.01 -0.62 -6.92
N ARG A 34 4.93 0.18 -6.88
CA ARG A 34 4.54 0.98 -5.70
C ARG A 34 4.11 0.12 -4.51
N PHE A 35 3.69 -1.11 -4.77
CA PHE A 35 3.28 -2.06 -3.73
C PHE A 35 4.28 -3.21 -3.58
N ARG A 36 5.52 -3.07 -4.08
CA ARG A 36 6.53 -4.09 -3.88
C ARG A 36 6.83 -4.27 -2.39
N ARG A 37 7.27 -5.48 -2.00
CA ARG A 37 7.75 -5.73 -0.64
C ARG A 37 8.82 -4.70 -0.24
N GLY A 38 8.70 -4.15 0.97
CA GLY A 38 9.56 -3.08 1.49
C GLY A 38 9.19 -1.67 1.04
N ALA A 39 8.19 -1.51 0.15
CA ALA A 39 7.70 -0.19 -0.19
C ALA A 39 7.04 0.47 1.03
N ARG A 40 7.34 1.75 1.23
CA ARG A 40 6.76 2.56 2.31
C ARG A 40 5.65 3.42 1.75
N LEU A 41 4.44 3.22 2.27
CA LEU A 41 3.24 3.97 1.96
C LEU A 41 2.76 4.72 3.20
N GLU A 42 1.91 5.70 3.02
CA GLU A 42 1.27 6.43 4.10
C GLU A 42 -0.25 6.28 4.03
N ALA A 43 -0.89 6.13 5.19
CA ALA A 43 -2.34 6.04 5.33
C ALA A 43 -2.75 6.60 6.68
N ASN A 44 -3.75 7.48 6.72
CA ASN A 44 -4.28 8.08 7.96
C ASN A 44 -3.17 8.67 8.87
N GLY A 45 -2.15 9.31 8.29
CA GLY A 45 -1.02 9.89 9.03
C GLY A 45 -0.01 8.88 9.58
N ARG A 46 -0.10 7.60 9.19
CA ARG A 46 0.81 6.53 9.61
C ARG A 46 1.60 6.03 8.41
N ARG A 47 2.87 5.69 8.63
CA ARG A 47 3.69 4.95 7.66
C ARG A 47 3.41 3.45 7.76
N LEU A 48 3.28 2.82 6.60
CA LEU A 48 3.03 1.40 6.42
C LEU A 48 4.06 0.82 5.46
N THR A 49 4.68 -0.29 5.84
CA THR A 49 5.68 -1.00 5.06
C THR A 49 5.04 -2.24 4.45
N VAL A 50 5.09 -2.38 3.13
CA VAL A 50 4.49 -3.54 2.45
C VAL A 50 5.29 -4.81 2.78
N ALA A 51 4.67 -5.73 3.51
CA ALA A 51 5.23 -7.03 3.84
C ALA A 51 5.11 -8.02 2.66
N SER A 52 3.96 -8.02 1.98
CA SER A 52 3.71 -8.84 0.80
C SER A 52 2.60 -8.24 -0.06
N VAL A 53 2.63 -8.54 -1.35
CA VAL A 53 1.58 -8.19 -2.30
C VAL A 53 1.25 -9.43 -3.13
N GLN A 54 -0.04 -9.67 -3.35
CA GLN A 54 -0.52 -10.76 -4.19
C GLN A 54 -1.59 -10.22 -5.15
N PRO A 55 -1.56 -10.60 -6.44
CA PRO A 55 -2.63 -10.26 -7.36
C PRO A 55 -3.94 -10.91 -6.94
N ALA A 56 -5.06 -10.27 -7.26
CA ALA A 56 -6.40 -10.81 -7.02
C ALA A 56 -7.34 -10.40 -8.16
N ASP A 57 -8.52 -11.02 -8.26
CA ASP A 57 -9.44 -10.84 -9.40
C ASP A 57 -9.84 -9.38 -9.71
N ARG A 58 -9.69 -8.48 -8.73
CA ARG A 58 -10.04 -7.05 -8.78
C ARG A 58 -9.14 -6.29 -7.81
N GLY A 59 -7.99 -5.83 -8.29
CA GLY A 59 -6.97 -5.17 -7.47
C GLY A 59 -5.94 -6.15 -6.92
N MET A 60 -5.48 -5.92 -5.69
CA MET A 60 -4.42 -6.71 -5.06
C MET A 60 -4.69 -6.90 -3.57
N ILE A 61 -4.11 -7.96 -3.00
CA ILE A 61 -4.09 -8.20 -1.56
C ILE A 61 -2.73 -7.75 -1.05
N VAL A 62 -2.71 -6.79 -0.13
CA VAL A 62 -1.50 -6.22 0.44
C VAL A 62 -1.48 -6.51 1.94
N ARG A 63 -0.33 -6.95 2.43
CA ARG A 63 -0.03 -7.04 3.86
C ARG A 63 0.97 -5.97 4.22
N PHE A 64 0.78 -5.37 5.38
CA PHE A 64 1.70 -4.40 5.94
C PHE A 64 2.34 -4.95 7.21
N GLU A 65 3.59 -4.59 7.48
CA GLU A 65 4.32 -5.04 8.68
C GLU A 65 3.65 -4.49 9.96
N GLU A 66 3.11 -3.28 9.89
CA GLU A 66 2.48 -2.56 11.00
C GLU A 66 0.99 -2.93 11.20
N VAL A 67 0.45 -3.84 10.38
CA VAL A 67 -0.96 -4.27 10.40
C VAL A 67 -1.00 -5.78 10.63
N ALA A 68 -0.98 -6.18 11.90
CA ALA A 68 -0.90 -7.59 12.28
C ALA A 68 -2.26 -8.31 12.31
N ASP A 69 -3.35 -7.57 12.53
CA ASP A 69 -4.67 -8.13 12.81
C ASP A 69 -5.82 -7.47 12.03
N ARG A 70 -6.98 -8.13 12.07
CA ARG A 70 -8.21 -7.69 11.38
C ARG A 70 -8.69 -6.31 11.84
N SER A 71 -8.51 -5.94 13.10
CA SER A 71 -8.96 -4.65 13.65
C SER A 71 -8.10 -3.51 13.09
N ALA A 72 -6.78 -3.68 13.13
CA ALA A 72 -5.83 -2.76 12.52
C ALA A 72 -6.09 -2.59 11.01
N ALA A 73 -6.34 -3.70 10.30
CA ALA A 73 -6.69 -3.66 8.88
C ALA A 73 -8.03 -2.94 8.64
N ARG A 74 -9.01 -3.10 9.55
CA ARG A 74 -10.30 -2.44 9.46
C ARG A 74 -10.19 -0.93 9.56
N SER A 75 -9.26 -0.43 10.39
CA SER A 75 -8.96 1.00 10.50
C SER A 75 -8.44 1.61 9.20
N LEU A 76 -7.94 0.80 8.26
CA LEU A 76 -7.46 1.26 6.96
C LEU A 76 -8.56 1.24 5.89
N MET A 77 -9.71 0.63 6.12
CA MET A 77 -10.76 0.56 5.09
C MET A 77 -11.21 1.96 4.64
N GLY A 78 -11.26 2.16 3.33
CA GLY A 78 -11.59 3.44 2.71
C GLY A 78 -10.41 4.43 2.65
N ALA A 79 -9.32 4.18 3.37
CA ALA A 79 -8.15 5.05 3.37
C ALA A 79 -7.43 5.01 2.01
N TYR A 80 -6.86 6.16 1.64
CA TYR A 80 -5.93 6.26 0.53
C TYR A 80 -4.53 5.91 0.99
N LEU A 81 -3.84 5.10 0.19
CA LEU A 81 -2.42 4.84 0.31
C LEU A 81 -1.70 5.90 -0.52
N THR A 82 -0.81 6.65 0.13
CA THR A 82 -0.04 7.72 -0.50
C THR A 82 1.45 7.45 -0.43
N VAL A 83 2.20 8.12 -1.30
CA VAL A 83 3.66 8.22 -1.20
C VAL A 83 4.07 9.69 -1.30
N PRO A 84 5.11 10.14 -0.57
CA PRO A 84 5.70 11.45 -0.80
C PRO A 84 6.20 11.58 -2.24
N LEU A 85 5.99 12.73 -2.89
CA LEU A 85 6.45 12.97 -4.27
C LEU A 85 7.97 12.77 -4.45
N THR A 86 8.75 13.06 -3.41
CA THR A 86 10.20 12.80 -3.38
C THR A 86 10.52 11.32 -3.50
N GLN A 87 9.76 10.45 -2.84
CA GLN A 87 9.90 9.01 -2.93
C GLN A 87 9.32 8.46 -4.25
N ALA A 88 8.26 9.08 -4.76
CA ALA A 88 7.65 8.73 -6.05
C ALA A 88 8.64 8.88 -7.22
N ARG A 89 9.51 9.90 -7.19
CA ARG A 89 10.58 10.10 -8.18
C ARG A 89 11.77 9.15 -8.00
N ALA A 90 12.01 8.65 -6.79
CA ALA A 90 13.20 7.89 -6.43
C ALA A 90 13.10 6.37 -6.68
N LEU A 91 11.89 5.82 -6.85
CA LEU A 91 11.71 4.38 -7.08
C LEU A 91 12.11 4.03 -8.53
N PRO A 92 13.20 3.27 -8.76
CA PRO A 92 13.55 2.79 -10.09
C PRO A 92 12.54 1.72 -10.55
N PRO A 93 12.26 1.62 -11.87
CA PRO A 93 11.47 0.53 -12.41
C PRO A 93 12.27 -0.77 -12.30
N GLY A 94 11.62 -1.85 -11.91
CA GLY A 94 12.13 -3.19 -12.14
C GLY A 94 12.66 -3.91 -10.92
N ARG A 95 11.82 -4.78 -10.37
CA ARG A 95 12.13 -6.19 -10.12
C ARG A 95 10.82 -6.91 -9.80
N PHE A 96 10.24 -7.55 -10.81
CA PHE A 96 9.07 -8.40 -10.70
C PHE A 96 9.43 -9.63 -9.87
N TYR A 97 8.83 -9.78 -8.69
CA TYR A 97 8.82 -11.07 -8.01
C TYR A 97 7.90 -12.00 -8.80
N HIS A 98 8.49 -12.95 -9.54
CA HIS A 98 7.81 -14.17 -9.94
C HIS A 98 7.58 -14.99 -8.67
N PHE A 99 6.33 -15.10 -8.22
CA PHE A 99 5.95 -16.14 -7.30
C PHE A 99 5.32 -17.25 -8.14
N GLN A 100 6.00 -18.40 -8.23
CA GLN A 100 5.47 -19.63 -8.79
C GLN A 100 4.34 -20.19 -7.92
#